data_AF-A0A7S4N4A5-F1
#
_entry.id   AF-A0A7S4N4A5-F1
#
_cell.length_a   1.000
_cell.length_b   1.000
_cell.length_c   1.000
_cell.angle_alpha   90.00
_cell.angle_beta   90.00
_cell.angle_gamma   90.00
#
_symmetry.space_group_name_H-M   'P 1'
#
loop_
_entity.id
_entity.type
_entity.pdbx_description
1 polymer ?
#
loop_
_entity_poly.entity_id
_entity_poly.type
_entity_poly.pdbx_seq_one_letter_code
_entity_poly.pdbx_strand_id
1 'polypeptide(L)'
;GDGFAADAPVVARLLGTGPWAWQGVAPFGFLAGGAMYTPWGAGRWGPHPKLPNTILANFVGEKHVVTFDECWSFSSKRVRDGDAAAGGALIGQAASQCPELSAAPLQG
;
A
#
# COMPACT_ATOMS: atom_id res chain seq x y z
N GLY A 1 -11.10 -14.11 14.78
CA GLY A 1 -10.85 -12.76 15.32
C GLY A 1 -9.51 -12.37 14.81
N ASP A 2 -9.45 -11.97 13.55
CA ASP A 2 -8.24 -12.15 12.75
C ASP A 2 -7.59 -10.78 12.67
N GLY A 3 -6.80 -10.52 13.72
CA GLY A 3 -6.16 -9.24 13.97
C GLY A 3 -5.36 -8.81 12.75
N PHE A 4 -5.73 -7.66 12.22
CA PHE A 4 -4.78 -6.75 11.63
C PHE A 4 -3.57 -6.71 12.55
N ALA A 5 -2.42 -7.19 12.09
CA ALA A 5 -1.17 -6.92 12.78
C ALA A 5 -0.93 -5.41 12.65
N ALA A 6 -1.55 -4.65 13.56
CA ALA A 6 -1.45 -3.20 13.64
C ALA A 6 0.01 -2.74 13.82
N ASP A 7 0.88 -3.68 14.24
CA ASP A 7 2.30 -3.48 14.51
C ASP A 7 3.20 -3.58 13.28
N ALA A 8 2.66 -3.90 12.09
CA ALA A 8 3.47 -3.89 10.86
C ALA A 8 3.82 -2.44 10.48
N PRO A 9 5.11 -2.08 10.25
CA PRO A 9 5.52 -0.70 9.95
C PRO A 9 4.76 -0.06 8.78
N VAL A 10 4.43 -0.84 7.75
CA VAL A 10 3.61 -0.38 6.62
C VAL A 10 2.19 0.01 7.03
N VAL A 11 1.59 -0.66 8.01
CA VAL A 11 0.23 -0.35 8.48
C VAL A 11 0.18 1.02 9.12
N ALA A 12 1.11 1.31 10.04
CA ALA A 12 1.22 2.62 10.68
C ALA A 12 1.48 3.74 9.67
N ARG A 13 2.29 3.48 8.63
CA ARG A 13 2.55 4.45 7.55
C ARG A 13 1.30 4.76 6.71
N LEU A 14 0.47 3.76 6.43
CA LEU A 14 -0.68 3.93 5.53
C LEU A 14 -1.94 4.45 6.23
N LEU A 15 -2.13 4.09 7.49
CA LEU A 15 -3.31 4.52 8.25
C LEU A 15 -3.34 6.04 8.41
N GLY A 16 -4.41 6.65 7.89
CA GLY A 16 -4.60 8.10 7.99
C GLY A 16 -3.72 8.94 7.05
N THR A 17 -3.01 8.32 6.10
CA THR A 17 -2.20 9.03 5.10
C THR A 17 -2.84 8.96 3.71
N GLY A 18 -2.49 9.91 2.84
CA GLY A 18 -3.08 10.08 1.52
C GLY A 18 -3.62 11.51 1.31
N PRO A 19 -4.51 11.72 0.32
CA PRO A 19 -5.11 10.70 -0.56
C PRO A 19 -4.06 10.04 -1.46
N TRP A 20 -4.27 8.78 -1.83
CA TRP A 20 -3.39 8.07 -2.76
C TRP A 20 -3.98 8.04 -4.17
N ALA A 21 -3.11 7.87 -5.17
CA ALA A 21 -3.47 7.66 -6.56
C ALA A 21 -2.92 6.32 -7.05
N TRP A 22 -3.73 5.58 -7.82
CA TRP A 22 -3.37 4.33 -8.46
C TRP A 22 -3.46 4.49 -9.97
N GLN A 23 -2.32 4.38 -10.67
CA GLN A 23 -2.20 4.78 -12.08
C GLN A 23 -2.76 6.19 -12.36
N GLY A 24 -2.53 7.13 -11.42
CA GLY A 24 -3.05 8.49 -11.51
C GLY A 24 -4.52 8.66 -11.18
N VAL A 25 -5.27 7.58 -10.95
CA VAL A 25 -6.69 7.65 -10.54
C VAL A 25 -6.76 7.79 -9.02
N ALA A 26 -7.53 8.76 -8.54
CA ALA A 26 -7.65 9.13 -7.14
C ALA A 26 -9.12 9.44 -6.79
N PRO A 27 -9.51 9.45 -5.50
CA PRO A 27 -8.68 9.21 -4.32
C PRO A 27 -8.76 7.77 -3.80
N PHE A 28 -7.63 7.31 -3.23
CA PHE A 28 -7.53 6.10 -2.44
C PHE A 28 -7.25 6.44 -0.98
N GLY A 29 -7.75 5.61 -0.07
CA GLY A 29 -7.50 5.75 1.36
C GLY A 29 -7.43 4.40 2.06
N PHE A 30 -6.44 4.24 2.94
CA PHE A 30 -6.26 3.07 3.79
C PHE A 30 -6.83 3.37 5.18
N LEU A 31 -7.89 2.67 5.55
CA LEU A 31 -8.63 2.88 6.79
C LEU A 31 -8.35 1.76 7.80
N ALA A 32 -8.61 2.06 9.07
CA ALA A 32 -8.52 1.09 10.16
C ALA A 32 -9.41 -0.14 9.92
N GLY A 33 -9.03 -1.28 10.47
CA GLY A 33 -9.73 -2.56 10.24
C GLY A 33 -9.61 -3.08 8.81
N GLY A 34 -8.61 -2.59 8.06
CA GLY A 34 -8.30 -3.02 6.69
C GLY A 34 -9.35 -2.66 5.65
N ALA A 35 -10.21 -1.68 5.92
CA ALA A 35 -11.06 -1.13 4.89
C ALA A 35 -10.21 -0.23 3.96
N MET A 36 -10.52 -0.29 2.67
CA MET A 36 -9.91 0.59 1.67
C MET A 36 -11.00 1.37 0.95
N TYR A 37 -10.84 2.67 0.82
CA TYR A 37 -11.63 3.49 -0.08
C TYR A 37 -10.94 3.56 -1.43
N THR A 38 -11.67 3.33 -2.52
CA THR A 38 -11.17 3.48 -3.88
C THR A 38 -12.21 4.19 -4.76
N PRO A 39 -11.81 4.77 -5.90
CA PRO A 39 -12.73 5.37 -6.87
C PRO A 39 -13.72 4.37 -7.50
N TRP A 40 -13.45 3.07 -7.37
CA TRP A 40 -14.28 1.98 -7.93
C TRP A 40 -15.11 1.25 -6.88
N GLY A 41 -15.18 1.80 -5.66
CA GLY A 41 -15.91 1.24 -4.54
C GLY A 41 -15.02 0.76 -3.39
N ALA A 42 -15.64 0.10 -2.43
CA ALA A 42 -14.95 -0.37 -1.23
C ALA A 42 -14.00 -1.55 -1.55
N GLY A 43 -12.87 -1.55 -0.87
CA GLY A 43 -11.90 -2.64 -0.88
C GLY A 43 -11.51 -3.12 0.51
N ARG A 44 -10.60 -4.08 0.53
CA ARG A 44 -9.92 -4.58 1.71
C ARG A 44 -8.42 -4.53 1.50
N TRP A 45 -7.67 -4.32 2.57
CA TRP A 45 -6.22 -4.39 2.54
C TRP A 45 -5.70 -4.98 3.85
N GLY A 46 -4.44 -5.38 3.88
CA GLY A 46 -3.74 -5.81 5.10
C GLY A 46 -2.25 -6.05 4.86
N PRO A 47 -1.41 -6.11 5.91
CA PRO A 47 0.03 -6.30 5.75
C PRO A 47 0.34 -7.66 5.10
N HIS A 48 1.41 -7.71 4.30
CA HIS A 48 1.94 -8.96 3.78
C HIS A 48 2.65 -9.73 4.91
N PRO A 49 2.45 -11.06 5.05
CA PRO A 49 2.95 -11.81 6.21
C PRO A 49 4.47 -11.95 6.27
N LYS A 50 5.19 -11.64 5.18
CA LYS A 50 6.65 -11.84 5.06
C LYS A 50 7.43 -10.60 4.63
N LEU A 51 6.75 -9.55 4.18
CA LEU A 51 7.40 -8.41 3.54
C LEU A 51 6.97 -7.13 4.26
N PRO A 52 7.89 -6.43 4.94
CA PRO A 52 7.55 -5.38 5.91
C PRO A 52 7.00 -4.10 5.27
N ASN A 53 7.29 -3.86 4.00
CA ASN A 53 6.84 -2.70 3.20
C ASN A 53 5.77 -3.07 2.17
N THR A 54 5.14 -4.24 2.30
CA THR A 54 4.17 -4.75 1.33
C THR A 54 2.82 -4.98 1.99
N ILE A 55 1.75 -4.73 1.25
CA ILE A 55 0.38 -5.09 1.62
C ILE A 55 -0.22 -6.04 0.57
N LEU A 56 -1.25 -6.75 1.00
CA LEU A 56 -2.22 -7.38 0.13
C LEU A 56 -3.44 -6.45 0.03
N ALA A 57 -3.82 -6.06 -1.18
CA ALA A 57 -5.01 -5.25 -1.44
C ALA A 57 -6.01 -6.04 -2.29
N ASN A 58 -7.30 -5.88 -2.03
CA ASN A 58 -8.38 -6.44 -2.82
C ASN A 58 -9.44 -5.36 -3.07
N PHE A 59 -9.66 -5.03 -4.33
CA PHE A 59 -10.70 -4.10 -4.76
C PHE A 59 -11.15 -4.51 -6.16
N VAL A 60 -12.44 -4.26 -6.46
CA VAL A 60 -13.06 -4.66 -7.74
C VAL A 60 -12.90 -6.17 -8.02
N GLY A 61 -12.85 -6.99 -6.96
CA GLY A 61 -12.70 -8.44 -7.04
C GLY A 61 -11.29 -8.94 -7.37
N GLU A 62 -10.31 -8.04 -7.54
CA GLU A 62 -8.95 -8.39 -7.93
C GLU A 62 -7.98 -8.23 -6.75
N LYS A 63 -7.08 -9.20 -6.58
CA LYS A 63 -6.06 -9.20 -5.53
C LYS A 63 -4.75 -8.64 -6.06
N HIS A 64 -4.11 -7.81 -5.26
CA HIS A 64 -2.87 -7.13 -5.58
C HIS A 64 -1.84 -7.30 -4.46
N VAL A 65 -0.60 -7.53 -4.84
CA VAL A 65 0.57 -7.36 -3.96
C VAL A 65 1.10 -5.96 -4.23
N VAL A 66 1.18 -5.13 -3.19
CA VAL A 66 1.54 -3.71 -3.32
C VAL A 66 2.74 -3.42 -2.42
N THR A 67 3.85 -2.97 -2.99
CA THR A 67 5.10 -2.70 -2.27
C THR A 67 5.40 -1.21 -2.31
N PHE A 68 5.60 -0.62 -1.15
CA PHE A 68 5.84 0.81 -0.96
C PHE A 68 7.34 1.12 -0.83
N ASP A 69 7.69 2.35 -1.18
CA ASP A 69 9.01 2.95 -0.94
C ASP A 69 8.93 4.13 0.05
N GLU A 70 10.09 4.70 0.39
CA GLU A 70 10.20 5.82 1.34
C GLU A 70 9.58 7.11 0.80
N CYS A 71 9.39 7.20 -0.51
CA CYS A 71 8.88 8.37 -1.22
C CYS A 71 7.37 8.45 -1.31
N TRP A 72 6.66 7.65 -0.52
CA TRP A 72 5.20 7.59 -0.59
C TRP A 72 4.71 7.16 -1.98
N SER A 73 5.51 6.36 -2.69
CA SER A 73 5.13 5.72 -3.94
C SER A 73 5.01 4.20 -3.73
N PHE A 74 4.40 3.53 -4.69
CA PHE A 74 4.29 2.08 -4.68
C PHE A 74 4.32 1.47 -6.08
N SER A 75 4.73 0.22 -6.13
CA SER A 75 4.45 -0.70 -7.25
C SER A 75 3.40 -1.72 -6.82
N SER A 76 2.60 -2.18 -7.78
CA SER A 76 1.60 -3.22 -7.57
C SER A 76 1.66 -4.26 -8.67
N LYS A 77 1.45 -5.52 -8.28
CA LYS A 77 1.21 -6.63 -9.20
C LYS A 77 -0.13 -7.30 -8.88
N ARG A 78 -0.99 -7.44 -9.86
CA ARG A 78 -2.22 -8.24 -9.74
C ARG A 78 -1.85 -9.72 -9.65
N VAL A 79 -2.43 -10.42 -8.68
CA VAL A 79 -2.08 -11.82 -8.37
C VAL A 79 -2.47 -12.77 -9.50
N ARG A 80 -3.58 -12.51 -10.20
CA ARG A 80 -4.13 -13.41 -11.22
C ARG A 80 -3.24 -13.54 -12.45
N ASP A 81 -2.69 -12.43 -12.95
CA ASP A 81 -2.01 -12.36 -14.24
C ASP A 81 -0.69 -11.56 -14.22
N GLY A 82 -0.29 -11.06 -13.05
CA GLY A 82 0.96 -10.30 -12.90
C GLY A 82 0.91 -8.88 -13.44
N ASP A 83 -0.26 -8.40 -13.90
CA ASP A 83 -0.44 -7.07 -14.46
C ASP A 83 0.06 -6.00 -13.47
N ALA A 84 0.87 -5.07 -13.98
CA ALA A 84 1.66 -4.15 -13.18
C ALA A 84 1.04 -2.76 -13.17
N ALA A 85 1.00 -2.17 -11.98
CA ALA A 85 0.57 -0.79 -11.78
C ALA A 85 1.54 -0.07 -10.83
N ALA A 86 1.47 1.25 -10.84
CA ALA A 86 2.21 2.09 -9.91
C ALA A 86 1.29 3.19 -9.40
N GLY A 87 1.68 3.80 -8.29
CA GLY A 87 0.94 4.89 -7.70
C GLY A 87 1.72 5.57 -6.61
N GLY A 88 1.09 6.52 -5.95
CA GLY A 88 1.71 7.28 -4.89
C GLY A 88 0.73 8.17 -4.16
N ALA A 89 1.16 8.68 -3.02
CA ALA A 89 0.38 9.57 -2.21
C ALA A 89 0.41 10.99 -2.82
N LEU A 90 -0.74 11.64 -2.86
CA LEU A 90 -0.93 13.01 -3.33
C LEU A 90 -0.66 14.01 -2.19
N ILE A 91 0.48 13.85 -1.52
CA ILE A 91 0.96 14.70 -0.42
C ILE A 91 2.16 15.50 -0.92
N GLY A 92 1.90 16.74 -1.35
CA GLY A 92 2.95 17.67 -1.78
C GLY A 92 3.63 17.31 -3.11
N GLN A 93 4.73 17.98 -3.42
CA GLN A 93 5.55 17.66 -4.60
C GLN A 93 6.27 16.33 -4.40
N ALA A 94 6.23 15.46 -5.41
CA ALA A 94 6.99 14.21 -5.42
C ALA A 94 8.49 14.50 -5.24
N ALA A 95 9.16 13.74 -4.37
CA ALA A 95 10.59 13.88 -4.16
C ALA A 95 11.35 13.56 -5.47
N SER A 96 12.40 14.33 -5.75
CA SER A 96 13.22 14.20 -6.97
C SER A 96 14.12 12.95 -6.98
N GLN A 97 14.32 12.31 -5.82
CA GLN A 97 15.10 11.09 -5.64
C GLN A 97 14.46 10.21 -4.56
N CYS A 98 14.30 8.93 -4.87
CA CYS A 98 13.56 7.97 -4.06
C CYS A 98 14.34 6.69 -3.88
N PRO A 99 15.13 6.54 -2.80
CA PRO A 99 15.75 5.26 -2.49
C PRO A 99 14.67 4.20 -2.20
N GLU A 100 14.97 2.95 -2.57
CA GLU A 100 14.15 1.80 -2.19
C GLU A 100 14.13 1.67 -0.65
N LEU A 101 13.00 1.24 -0.07
CA LEU A 101 12.88 1.00 1.38
C LEU A 101 13.89 -0.10 1.77
N SER A 102 15.07 0.30 2.23
CA SER A 102 16.10 -0.64 2.69
C SER A 102 15.56 -1.34 3.93
N ALA A 103 15.41 -2.67 3.87
CA ALA A 103 15.14 -3.47 5.06
C ALA A 103 16.26 -3.18 6.06
N ALA A 104 15.96 -2.45 7.13
CA ALA A 104 16.86 -2.41 8.28
C ALA A 104 17.03 -3.88 8.74
N PRO A 105 18.27 -4.37 8.93
CA PRO A 105 18.44 -5.67 9.57
C PRO A 105 17.77 -5.60 10.93
N LEU A 106 16.97 -6.62 11.28
CA LEU A 106 16.58 -6.84 12.66
C LEU A 106 17.87 -7.00 13.45
N GLN A 107 18.21 -5.99 14.27
CA GLN A 107 19.31 -6.11 15.23
C GLN A 107 18.87 -7.12 16.29
N GLY A 108 19.53 -8.27 16.32
CA GLY A 108 19.44 -9.25 17.40
C GLY A 108 20.30 -8.87 18.60
#